data_AF-A0A447TFA6-F1
#
_entry.id   AF-A0A447TFA6-F1
#
_cell.length_a   1.000
_cell.length_b   1.000
_cell.length_c   1.000
_cell.angle_alpha   90.00
_cell.angle_beta   90.00
_cell.angle_gamma   90.00
#
_symmetry.space_group_name_H-M   'P 1'
#
loop_
_entity.id
_entity.type
_entity.pdbx_description
1 polymer ?
#
loop_
_entity_poly.entity_id
_entity_poly.type
_entity_poly.pdbx_seq_one_letter_code
_entity_poly.pdbx_strand_id
1 'polypeptide(L)'
;MPRVDAMRFAITLSDRFKPVLDVFLQAGWQPLKVFCTPVDHRMHHNKLSVAFAEQRKLPLQLSPLRTHDLAELAEQGCEALLVAATTGAFPTGRLI
;
A
#
# COMPACT_ATOMS: atom_id res chain seq x y z
N MET A 1 24.33 9.65 15.25
CA MET A 1 23.89 10.09 13.91
C MET A 1 22.37 10.21 13.95
N PRO A 2 21.76 11.33 13.55
CA PRO A 2 20.32 11.41 13.48
C PRO A 2 19.84 10.37 12.46
N ARG A 3 18.88 9.54 12.84
CA ARG A 3 18.23 8.63 11.91
C ARG A 3 17.52 9.52 10.89
N VAL A 4 17.89 9.44 9.61
CA VAL A 4 16.97 9.90 8.58
C VAL A 4 15.80 8.96 8.71
N ASP A 5 14.69 9.43 9.28
CA ASP A 5 13.52 8.59 9.45
C ASP A 5 13.10 8.12 8.05
N ALA A 6 13.15 6.81 7.87
CA ALA A 6 12.84 6.19 6.60
C ALA A 6 11.36 6.43 6.30
N MET A 7 11.08 7.05 5.14
CA MET A 7 9.74 7.49 4.76
C MET A 7 8.73 6.34 4.84
N ARG A 8 7.66 6.54 5.61
CA ARG A 8 6.65 5.53 5.91
C ARG A 8 5.48 5.68 4.95
N PHE A 9 5.09 4.61 4.26
CA PHE A 9 4.08 4.69 3.20
C PHE A 9 3.06 3.56 3.24
N ALA A 10 1.89 3.80 2.68
CA ALA A 10 0.95 2.75 2.32
C ALA A 10 0.82 2.64 0.80
N ILE A 11 0.40 1.48 0.29
CA ILE A 11 0.32 1.25 -1.16
C ILE A 11 -0.91 0.45 -1.55
N THR A 12 -1.57 0.86 -2.64
CA THR A 12 -2.54 0.01 -3.34
C THR A 12 -1.83 -0.81 -4.42
N LEU A 13 -2.04 -2.13 -4.43
CA LEU A 13 -1.22 -3.06 -5.19
C LEU A 13 -2.04 -4.14 -5.91
N SER A 14 -1.54 -4.53 -7.07
CA SER A 14 -1.78 -5.83 -7.69
C SER A 14 -0.44 -6.38 -8.18
N ASP A 15 -0.36 -7.66 -8.54
CA ASP A 15 0.90 -8.31 -8.90
C ASP A 15 1.59 -7.62 -10.09
N ARG A 16 0.81 -6.99 -10.98
CA ARG A 16 1.32 -6.19 -12.11
C ARG A 16 2.21 -5.03 -11.67
N PHE A 17 1.91 -4.43 -10.52
CA PHE A 17 2.61 -3.24 -10.01
C PHE A 17 3.59 -3.55 -8.89
N LYS A 18 3.87 -4.83 -8.62
CA LYS A 18 4.89 -5.23 -7.66
C LYS A 18 6.28 -4.57 -7.90
N PRO A 19 6.74 -4.33 -9.15
CA PRO A 19 7.99 -3.60 -9.38
C PRO A 19 8.00 -2.18 -8.81
N VAL A 20 6.84 -1.50 -8.72
CA VAL A 20 6.74 -0.17 -8.11
C VAL A 20 7.09 -0.25 -6.63
N LEU A 21 6.49 -1.21 -5.91
CA LEU A 21 6.82 -1.49 -4.51
C LEU A 21 8.32 -1.75 -4.32
N ASP A 22 8.92 -2.56 -5.20
CA ASP A 22 10.33 -2.93 -5.09
C ASP A 22 11.27 -1.70 -5.21
N VAL A 23 10.94 -0.71 -6.04
CA VAL A 23 11.71 0.55 -6.14
C VAL A 23 11.68 1.35 -4.83
N PHE A 24 10.52 1.48 -4.19
CA PHE A 24 10.42 2.22 -2.92
C PHE A 24 11.13 1.50 -1.77
N LEU A 25 11.07 0.16 -1.74
CA LEU A 25 11.85 -0.62 -0.78
C LEU A 25 13.36 -0.44 -0.99
N GLN A 26 13.83 -0.41 -2.24
CA GLN A 26 15.24 -0.14 -2.56
C GLN A 26 15.68 1.28 -2.18
N ALA A 27 14.76 2.25 -2.24
CA ALA A 27 14.98 3.61 -1.76
C ALA A 27 14.98 3.73 -0.22
N GLY A 28 14.78 2.62 0.51
CA GLY A 28 14.77 2.58 1.96
C GLY A 28 13.45 2.99 2.59
N TRP A 29 12.38 3.18 1.81
CA TRP A 29 11.05 3.51 2.36
C TRP A 29 10.44 2.31 3.08
N GLN A 30 9.66 2.57 4.12
CA GLN A 30 9.07 1.54 4.97
C GLN A 30 7.56 1.40 4.71
N PRO A 31 7.09 0.23 4.22
CA PRO A 31 5.66 0.01 4.04
C PRO A 31 4.96 -0.15 5.39
N LEU A 32 3.81 0.49 5.54
CA LEU A 32 2.93 0.43 6.69
C LEU A 32 1.71 -0.46 6.48
N LYS A 33 1.08 -0.36 5.30
CA LYS A 33 -0.14 -1.12 4.97
C LYS A 33 -0.18 -1.37 3.47
N VAL A 34 -0.64 -2.56 3.09
CA VAL A 34 -0.86 -2.96 1.70
C VAL A 34 -2.36 -3.12 1.47
N PHE A 35 -2.88 -2.43 0.46
CA PHE A 35 -4.25 -2.60 -0.03
C PHE A 35 -4.18 -3.39 -1.34
N CYS A 36 -4.56 -4.66 -1.32
CA CYS A 36 -4.67 -5.43 -2.56
C CYS A 36 -6.02 -5.15 -3.20
N THR A 37 -6.00 -4.60 -4.42
CA THR A 37 -7.23 -4.35 -5.16
C THR A 37 -7.95 -5.68 -5.42
N PRO A 38 -9.30 -5.72 -5.37
CA PRO A 38 -10.04 -6.87 -5.87
C PRO A 38 -9.65 -7.15 -7.32
N VAL A 39 -9.32 -8.40 -7.63
CA VAL A 39 -8.93 -8.82 -8.97
C VAL A 39 -9.95 -9.79 -9.54
N ASP A 40 -10.12 -9.78 -10.86
CA ASP A 40 -11.04 -10.68 -11.58
C ASP A 40 -10.54 -12.13 -11.68
N HIS A 41 -9.32 -12.40 -11.18
CA HIS A 41 -8.60 -13.68 -11.26
C HIS A 41 -8.45 -14.24 -12.68
N ARG A 42 -8.67 -13.42 -13.72
CA ARG A 42 -8.56 -13.80 -15.13
C ARG A 42 -7.32 -13.17 -15.75
N MET A 43 -7.21 -11.85 -15.67
CA MET A 43 -6.03 -11.12 -16.14
C MET A 43 -5.24 -10.48 -15.01
N HIS A 44 -5.87 -10.24 -13.86
CA HIS A 44 -5.23 -9.63 -12.71
C HIS A 44 -5.12 -10.62 -11.55
N HIS A 45 -3.95 -10.63 -10.89
CA HIS A 45 -3.65 -11.44 -9.72
C HIS A 45 -3.12 -10.56 -8.60
N ASN A 46 -3.29 -10.99 -7.35
CA ASN A 46 -2.75 -10.34 -6.16
C ASN A 46 -1.98 -11.32 -5.25
N LYS A 47 -1.68 -12.54 -5.73
CA LYS A 47 -1.08 -13.60 -4.91
C LYS A 47 0.32 -13.22 -4.43
N LEU A 48 1.12 -12.61 -5.29
CA LEU A 48 2.48 -12.17 -4.92
C LEU A 48 2.43 -10.98 -3.97
N SER A 49 1.45 -10.10 -4.14
CA SER A 49 1.19 -8.93 -3.30
C SER A 49 0.76 -9.34 -1.89
N VAL A 50 -0.15 -10.33 -1.78
CA VAL A 50 -0.58 -10.93 -0.51
C VAL A 50 0.58 -11.64 0.17
N ALA A 51 1.29 -12.51 -0.54
CA ALA A 51 2.44 -13.23 0.02
C ALA A 51 3.52 -12.27 0.53
N PHE A 52 3.78 -11.15 -0.17
CA PHE A 52 4.69 -10.11 0.29
C PHE A 52 4.28 -9.52 1.64
N ALA A 53 3.00 -9.16 1.79
CA ALA A 53 2.47 -8.57 3.01
C ALA A 53 2.53 -9.56 4.18
N GLU A 54 2.11 -10.81 3.94
CA GLU A 54 2.13 -11.88 4.95
C GLU A 54 3.55 -12.20 5.44
N GLN A 55 4.51 -12.38 4.52
CA GLN A 55 5.91 -12.66 4.87
C GLN A 55 6.54 -11.58 5.75
N ARG A 56 6.09 -10.32 5.59
CA ARG A 56 6.58 -9.17 6.35
C ARG A 56 5.67 -8.78 7.51
N LYS A 57 4.60 -9.53 7.76
CA LYS A 57 3.59 -9.25 8.79
C LYS A 57 3.00 -7.84 8.67
N LEU A 58 2.86 -7.35 7.45
CA LEU A 58 2.25 -6.06 7.17
C LEU A 58 0.73 -6.17 7.23
N PRO A 59 0.04 -5.18 7.80
CA PRO A 59 -1.40 -5.02 7.64
C PRO A 59 -1.81 -5.11 6.16
N LEU A 60 -2.75 -6.01 5.88
CA LEU A 60 -3.24 -6.32 4.53
C LEU A 60 -4.76 -6.09 4.48
N GLN A 61 -5.21 -5.38 3.45
CA GLN A 61 -6.61 -5.17 3.15
C GLN A 61 -6.92 -5.62 1.73
N LEU A 62 -7.87 -6.55 1.57
CA LEU A 62 -8.33 -7.05 0.27
C LEU A 62 -9.56 -6.30 -0.27
N SER A 63 -10.19 -5.46 0.57
CA SER A 63 -11.31 -4.61 0.19
C SER A 63 -10.81 -3.28 -0.39
N PRO A 64 -11.65 -2.55 -1.16
CA PRO A 64 -11.31 -1.23 -1.65
C PRO A 64 -10.91 -0.26 -0.52
N LEU A 65 -9.97 0.65 -0.81
CA LEU A 65 -9.58 1.75 0.07
C LEU A 65 -10.78 2.68 0.32
N ARG A 66 -11.05 3.04 1.57
CA ARG A 66 -12.14 3.93 1.99
C ARG A 66 -11.62 5.15 2.74
N THR A 67 -12.48 6.14 2.97
CA THR A 67 -12.09 7.38 3.67
C THR A 67 -11.59 7.14 5.10
N HIS A 68 -12.17 6.19 5.84
CA HIS A 68 -11.68 5.86 7.19
C HIS A 68 -10.25 5.31 7.19
N ASP A 69 -9.86 4.57 6.15
CA ASP A 69 -8.49 4.08 6.00
C ASP A 69 -7.49 5.23 5.92
N LEU A 70 -7.86 6.35 5.27
CA LEU A 70 -6.99 7.52 5.18
C LEU A 70 -6.71 8.15 6.55
N ALA A 71 -7.74 8.20 7.41
CA ALA A 71 -7.60 8.71 8.77
C ALA A 71 -6.72 7.77 9.62
N GLU A 72 -6.94 6.46 9.55
CA GLU A 72 -6.11 5.47 10.25
C GLU A 72 -4.64 5.54 9.79
N LEU A 73 -4.40 5.72 8.49
CA LEU A 73 -3.04 5.88 7.96
C LEU A 73 -2.37 7.14 8.51
N ALA A 74 -3.08 8.26 8.60
CA ALA A 74 -2.57 9.50 9.16
C ALA A 74 -2.21 9.32 10.66
N GLU A 75 -3.08 8.69 11.45
CA GLU A 75 -2.81 8.37 12.85
C GLU A 75 -1.60 7.44 13.03
N GLN A 76 -1.39 6.52 12.09
CA GLN A 76 -0.22 5.65 12.07
C GLN A 76 1.06 6.35 11.63
N GLY A 77 1.02 7.63 11.26
CA GLY A 77 2.16 8.39 10.76
C GLY A 77 2.60 7.96 9.36
N CYS A 78 1.63 7.66 8.49
CA CYS A 78 1.86 7.44 7.07
C CYS A 78 2.14 8.78 6.38
N GLU A 79 3.29 8.88 5.71
CA GLU A 79 3.77 10.09 5.06
C GLU A 79 3.38 10.13 3.57
N ALA A 80 3.13 8.97 2.96
CA ALA A 80 2.69 8.87 1.57
C ALA A 80 1.75 7.68 1.34
N LEU A 81 0.75 7.90 0.48
CA LEU A 81 -0.08 6.84 -0.07
C LEU A 81 0.22 6.68 -1.58
N LEU A 82 0.80 5.55 -1.93
CA LEU A 82 1.10 5.18 -3.31
C LEU A 82 -0.10 4.49 -3.96
N VAL A 83 -0.70 5.11 -4.96
CA VAL A 83 -1.87 4.56 -5.66
C VAL A 83 -1.42 3.91 -6.97
N ALA A 84 -0.98 2.65 -6.91
CA ALA A 84 -0.50 1.93 -8.10
C ALA A 84 -1.60 1.10 -8.78
N ALA A 85 -2.61 0.67 -8.03
CA ALA A 85 -3.77 -0.05 -8.56
C ALA A 85 -5.07 0.43 -7.91
N THR A 86 -6.07 0.78 -8.72
CA THR A 86 -7.43 1.05 -8.27
C THR A 86 -8.44 0.63 -9.35
N THR A 87 -9.56 0.04 -8.94
CA THR A 87 -10.66 -0.36 -9.84
C THR A 87 -11.89 0.56 -9.71
N GLY A 88 -11.86 1.53 -8.78
CA GLY A 88 -13.01 2.39 -8.50
C GLY A 88 -12.63 3.81 -8.09
N ALA A 89 -13.64 4.56 -7.62
CA ALA A 89 -13.45 5.92 -7.13
C ALA A 89 -12.47 5.93 -5.95
N PHE A 90 -11.47 6.80 -6.04
CA PHE A 90 -10.56 7.04 -4.94
C PHE A 90 -11.27 7.88 -3.87
N PRO A 91 -11.22 7.51 -2.58
CA PRO A 91 -11.90 8.26 -1.54
C PRO A 91 -11.32 9.67 -1.42
N THR A 92 -12.19 10.67 -1.30
CA THR A 92 -11.81 12.04 -0.97
C THR A 92 -11.51 12.15 0.53
N GLY A 93 -10.35 12.69 0.87
CA GLY A 93 -9.86 12.86 2.24
C GLY A 93 -8.41 13.34 2.22
N ARG A 94 -7.89 13.78 3.37
CA ARG A 94 -6.52 14.30 3.49
C ARG A 94 -5.70 13.36 4.37
N LEU A 95 -4.48 13.02 3.93
CA LEU A 95 -3.51 12.27 4.74
C LEU A 95 -2.81 13.15 5.80
N ILE A 96 -3.10 14.45 5.82
CA ILE A 96 -2.49 15.49 6.67
C ILE A 96 -3.52 16.54 7.08
#